data_AF-A0A2S9I3C2-F1
#
_entry.id   AF-A0A2S9I3C2-F1
#
_cell.length_a   1.000
_cell.length_b   1.000
_cell.length_c   1.000
_cell.angle_alpha   90.00
_cell.angle_beta   90.00
_cell.angle_gamma   90.00
#
_symmetry.space_group_name_H-M   'P 1'
#
loop_
_entity.id
_entity.type
_entity.pdbx_description
1 polymer ?
#
loop_
_entity_poly.entity_id
_entity_poly.type
_entity_poly.pdbx_seq_one_letter_code
_entity_poly.pdbx_strand_id
1 'polypeptide(L)'
;YLNKSNFMVCGNELWPLWKDKKIPAVHRAVHLITFDRAYIEKKDFQRASADIRTFLSDFPLTANRVNHWNEIADYLDTNPDVPAIGFHMTSVTENLFQGDWNEEKDDYDAPDWSKFYSVYSSLMEEA
;
A
#
# COMPACT_ATOMS: atom_id res chain seq x y z
N TYR A 1 6.30 9.52 14.87
CA TYR A 1 7.48 9.32 14.00
C TYR A 1 8.05 10.62 13.48
N LEU A 2 7.23 11.59 13.05
CA LEU A 2 7.68 12.93 12.71
C LEU A 2 7.12 13.93 13.73
N ASN A 3 7.97 14.66 14.44
CA ASN A 3 7.56 15.66 15.45
C ASN A 3 7.20 17.00 14.77
N LYS A 4 6.20 16.99 13.89
CA LYS A 4 5.84 18.14 13.05
C LYS A 4 4.31 18.33 12.99
N SER A 5 3.88 19.58 12.80
CA SER A 5 2.49 20.02 12.98
C SER A 5 1.58 19.84 11.75
N ASN A 6 2.12 19.53 10.57
CA ASN A 6 1.31 19.39 9.35
C ASN A 6 1.92 18.40 8.33
N PHE A 7 1.08 17.53 7.78
CA PHE A 7 1.41 16.55 6.73
C PHE A 7 2.07 17.20 5.50
N MET A 8 1.57 18.36 5.05
CA MET A 8 2.07 19.04 3.85
C MET A 8 3.54 19.49 3.96
N VAL A 9 4.07 19.62 5.19
CA VAL A 9 5.45 20.06 5.45
C VAL A 9 6.40 18.85 5.54
N CYS A 10 5.86 17.63 5.51
CA CYS A 10 6.60 16.40 5.75
C CYS A 10 6.68 15.47 4.54
N GLY A 11 6.16 15.87 3.36
CA GLY A 11 6.00 14.96 2.22
C GLY A 11 7.26 14.14 1.90
N ASN A 12 8.41 14.79 1.74
CA ASN A 12 9.67 14.12 1.42
C ASN A 12 10.22 13.23 2.57
N GLU A 13 9.83 13.51 3.82
CA GLU A 13 10.24 12.74 4.99
C GLU A 13 9.29 11.58 5.31
N LEU A 14 8.05 11.66 4.83
CA LEU A 14 7.00 10.68 5.10
C LEU A 14 7.17 9.43 4.23
N TRP A 15 7.38 9.60 2.92
CA TRP A 15 7.54 8.48 1.99
C TRP A 15 8.67 7.49 2.34
N PRO A 16 9.86 7.90 2.81
CA PRO A 16 10.91 6.94 3.17
C PRO A 16 10.68 6.24 4.51
N LEU A 17 9.62 6.54 5.29
CA LEU A 17 9.43 5.96 6.63
C LEU A 17 9.29 4.43 6.64
N TRP A 18 8.82 3.84 5.54
CA TRP A 18 8.76 2.37 5.44
C TRP A 18 10.14 1.69 5.49
N LYS A 19 11.21 2.46 5.26
CA LYS A 19 12.61 2.02 5.34
C LYS A 19 13.24 2.21 6.72
N ASP A 20 12.64 3.03 7.59
CA ASP A 20 13.22 3.30 8.91
C ASP A 20 12.98 2.14 9.87
N LYS A 21 13.99 1.30 10.09
CA LYS A 21 13.93 0.13 10.99
C LYS A 21 13.58 0.47 12.45
N LYS A 22 13.61 1.73 12.88
CA LYS A 22 13.12 2.14 14.20
C LYS A 22 11.59 2.10 14.30
N ILE A 23 10.91 2.06 13.16
CA ILE A 23 9.46 1.93 13.07
C ILE A 23 9.09 0.44 13.03
N PRO A 24 8.09 -0.02 13.83
CA PRO A 24 7.62 -1.39 13.80
C PRO A 24 7.31 -1.85 12.36
N ALA A 25 7.72 -3.07 12.01
CA ALA A 25 7.55 -3.61 10.66
C ALA A 25 6.09 -3.56 10.20
N VAL A 26 5.15 -3.80 11.11
CA VAL A 26 3.70 -3.71 10.85
C VAL A 26 3.26 -2.32 10.40
N HIS A 27 3.77 -1.25 11.02
CA HIS A 27 3.48 0.13 10.62
C HIS A 27 4.11 0.46 9.27
N ARG A 28 5.32 -0.05 9.01
CA ARG A 28 6.00 0.12 7.72
C ARG A 28 5.25 -0.59 6.59
N ALA A 29 4.71 -1.79 6.86
CA ALA A 29 3.88 -2.54 5.91
C ALA A 29 2.59 -1.79 5.56
N VAL A 30 1.81 -1.38 6.57
CA VAL A 30 0.54 -0.65 6.34
C VAL A 30 0.78 0.68 5.64
N HIS A 31 1.89 1.37 5.94
CA HIS A 31 2.27 2.55 5.18
C HIS A 31 2.60 2.23 3.72
N LEU A 32 3.39 1.19 3.46
CA LEU A 32 3.80 0.82 2.10
C LEU A 32 2.63 0.35 1.23
N ILE A 33 1.60 -0.28 1.82
CA ILE A 33 0.36 -0.67 1.13
C ILE A 33 -0.31 0.52 0.43
N THR A 34 -0.14 1.76 0.93
CA THR A 34 -0.78 2.94 0.35
C THR A 34 -0.05 3.52 -0.87
N PHE A 35 1.05 2.91 -1.32
CA PHE A 35 1.86 3.44 -2.42
C PHE A 35 1.31 2.89 -3.74
N ASP A 36 1.09 3.75 -4.74
CA ASP A 36 0.40 3.37 -5.99
C ASP A 36 1.07 2.24 -6.78
N ARG A 37 2.36 1.99 -6.56
CA ARG A 37 3.15 0.92 -7.22
C ARG A 37 3.43 -0.28 -6.33
N ALA A 38 2.96 -0.24 -5.07
CA ALA A 38 3.08 -1.35 -4.16
C ALA A 38 1.91 -2.32 -4.36
N TYR A 39 2.17 -3.62 -4.21
CA TYR A 39 1.14 -4.64 -4.18
C TYR A 39 1.39 -5.67 -3.09
N ILE A 40 0.30 -6.30 -2.65
CA ILE A 40 0.31 -7.44 -1.74
C ILE A 40 0.15 -8.70 -2.60
N GLU A 41 1.09 -9.64 -2.51
CA GLU A 41 0.96 -10.93 -3.19
C GLU A 41 -0.07 -11.81 -2.49
N LYS A 42 -0.73 -12.72 -3.23
CA LYS A 42 -1.74 -13.64 -2.68
C LYS A 42 -1.25 -14.41 -1.44
N LYS A 43 0.02 -14.84 -1.45
CA LYS A 43 0.66 -15.55 -0.32
C LYS A 43 0.69 -14.73 0.98
N ASP A 44 0.58 -13.40 0.88
CA ASP A 44 0.70 -12.45 1.98
C ASP A 44 -0.64 -11.83 2.39
N PHE A 45 -1.78 -12.16 1.76
CA PHE A 45 -3.08 -11.55 2.09
C PHE A 45 -3.46 -11.69 3.56
N GLN A 46 -3.29 -12.87 4.14
CA GLN A 46 -3.58 -13.13 5.56
C GLN A 46 -2.64 -12.32 6.48
N ARG A 47 -1.38 -12.15 6.07
CA ARG A 47 -0.41 -11.33 6.81
C ARG A 47 -0.79 -9.85 6.75
N ALA A 48 -1.17 -9.34 5.58
CA ALA A 48 -1.64 -7.97 5.40
C ALA A 48 -2.88 -7.66 6.24
N SER A 49 -3.86 -8.56 6.25
CA SER A 49 -5.04 -8.42 7.10
C SER A 49 -4.67 -8.32 8.60
N ALA A 50 -3.81 -9.22 9.09
CA ALA A 50 -3.35 -9.19 10.47
C ALA A 50 -2.55 -7.91 10.81
N ASP A 51 -1.69 -7.46 9.89
CA ASP A 51 -0.90 -6.25 10.04
C ASP A 51 -1.78 -5.00 10.08
N ILE A 52 -2.81 -4.92 9.24
CA ILE A 52 -3.81 -3.83 9.26
C ILE A 52 -4.51 -3.78 10.61
N ARG A 53 -4.99 -4.92 11.12
CA ARG A 53 -5.71 -4.96 12.42
C ARG A 53 -4.81 -4.56 13.59
N THR A 54 -3.55 -5.00 13.57
CA THR A 54 -2.55 -4.59 14.56
C THR A 54 -2.26 -3.09 14.47
N PHE A 55 -2.15 -2.53 13.26
CA PHE A 55 -2.01 -1.09 13.09
C PHE A 55 -3.21 -0.32 13.65
N LEU A 56 -4.43 -0.81 13.42
CA LEU A 56 -5.65 -0.19 13.95
C LEU A 56 -5.79 -0.29 15.47
N SER A 57 -5.17 -1.28 16.12
CA SER A 57 -5.11 -1.32 17.60
C SER A 57 -4.16 -0.28 18.17
N ASP A 58 -3.05 -0.02 17.49
CA ASP A 58 -2.06 0.98 17.90
C ASP A 58 -2.55 2.42 17.59
N PHE A 59 -3.36 2.57 16.55
CA PHE A 59 -3.95 3.83 16.10
C PHE A 59 -5.48 3.73 16.01
N PRO A 60 -6.20 3.74 17.14
CA PRO A 60 -7.63 3.56 17.15
C PRO A 60 -8.35 4.70 16.42
N LEU A 61 -9.42 4.33 15.74
CA LEU A 61 -10.22 5.23 14.93
C LEU A 61 -10.97 6.23 15.82
N THR A 62 -11.03 7.48 15.35
CA THR A 62 -11.88 8.49 16.00
C THR A 62 -13.34 8.20 15.66
N ALA A 63 -14.21 8.16 16.67
CA ALA A 63 -15.61 7.72 16.56
C ALA A 63 -16.46 8.41 15.47
N ASN A 64 -16.04 9.58 14.97
CA ASN A 64 -16.77 10.36 13.95
C ASN A 64 -16.03 10.42 12.60
N ARG A 65 -15.13 9.48 12.30
CA ARG A 65 -14.40 9.43 11.03
C ARG A 65 -14.55 8.07 10.36
N VAL A 66 -14.84 8.10 9.06
CA VAL A 66 -14.88 6.90 8.20
C VAL A 66 -13.46 6.56 7.76
N ASN A 67 -13.15 5.27 7.73
CA ASN A 67 -11.96 4.69 7.10
C ASN A 67 -12.34 3.32 6.53
N HIS A 68 -11.56 2.81 5.60
CA HIS A 68 -11.84 1.55 4.91
C HIS A 68 -10.90 0.40 5.30
N TRP A 69 -10.04 0.60 6.31
CA TRP A 69 -9.01 -0.38 6.64
C TRP A 69 -9.59 -1.70 7.16
N ASN A 70 -10.67 -1.65 7.93
CA ASN A 70 -11.34 -2.87 8.39
C ASN A 70 -11.92 -3.66 7.21
N GLU A 71 -12.63 -2.99 6.30
CA GLU A 71 -13.22 -3.62 5.11
C GLU A 71 -12.16 -4.20 4.17
N ILE A 72 -11.01 -3.52 4.05
CA ILE A 72 -9.85 -4.03 3.31
C ILE A 72 -9.30 -5.30 3.95
N ALA A 73 -9.12 -5.31 5.28
CA ALA A 73 -8.65 -6.50 6.00
C ALA A 73 -9.62 -7.67 5.85
N ASP A 74 -10.92 -7.41 5.97
CA ASP A 74 -11.98 -8.40 5.77
C ASP A 74 -11.98 -8.95 4.33
N TYR A 75 -11.76 -8.10 3.33
CA TYR A 75 -11.63 -8.55 1.93
C TYR A 75 -10.41 -9.44 1.72
N LEU A 76 -9.25 -9.08 2.28
CA LEU A 76 -8.04 -9.91 2.23
C LEU A 76 -8.25 -11.28 2.89
N ASP A 77 -9.01 -11.33 3.99
CA ASP A 77 -9.35 -12.57 4.68
C ASP A 77 -10.16 -13.54 3.82
N THR A 78 -11.00 -13.01 2.90
CA THR A 78 -11.74 -13.86 1.95
C THR A 78 -10.83 -14.60 0.98
N ASN A 79 -9.53 -14.25 0.94
CA ASN A 79 -8.53 -14.80 0.05
C ASN A 79 -8.99 -14.76 -1.43
N PRO A 80 -9.23 -13.56 -1.97
CA PRO A 80 -9.82 -13.40 -3.29
C PRO A 80 -8.97 -14.07 -4.37
N ASP A 81 -9.62 -14.54 -5.43
CA ASP A 81 -8.94 -15.26 -6.51
C ASP A 81 -8.24 -14.34 -7.50
N VAL A 82 -7.25 -13.60 -7.00
CA VAL A 82 -6.37 -12.71 -7.76
C VAL A 82 -4.92 -12.94 -7.33
N PRO A 83 -3.94 -12.76 -8.22
CA PRO A 83 -2.52 -13.01 -7.89
C PRO A 83 -1.95 -11.99 -6.90
N ALA A 84 -2.46 -10.75 -6.92
CA ALA A 84 -2.03 -9.67 -6.06
C ALA A 84 -3.10 -8.56 -5.97
N ILE A 85 -2.97 -7.68 -4.98
CA ILE A 85 -3.81 -6.48 -4.80
C ILE A 85 -2.90 -5.27 -4.58
N GLY A 86 -3.07 -4.22 -5.38
CA GLY A 86 -2.44 -2.91 -5.18
C GLY A 86 -3.48 -1.83 -5.02
N PHE A 87 -3.13 -0.74 -4.34
CA PHE A 87 -4.06 0.37 -4.10
C PHE A 87 -3.70 1.51 -5.04
N HIS A 88 -4.70 2.03 -5.75
CA HIS A 88 -4.54 3.22 -6.57
C HIS A 88 -5.30 4.35 -5.87
N MET A 89 -4.57 5.14 -5.07
CA MET A 89 -5.19 6.15 -4.20
C MET A 89 -4.53 7.53 -4.29
N THR A 90 -3.24 7.61 -4.62
CA THR A 90 -2.47 8.86 -4.49
C THR A 90 -2.13 9.54 -5.82
N SER A 91 -2.49 8.94 -6.95
CA SER A 91 -2.24 9.53 -8.27
C SER A 91 -3.47 10.26 -8.82
N VAL A 92 -3.24 11.42 -9.45
CA VAL A 92 -4.23 12.16 -10.25
C VAL A 92 -4.17 11.71 -11.72
N THR A 93 -3.49 10.58 -11.98
CA THR A 93 -3.26 10.05 -13.32
C THR A 93 -4.15 8.83 -13.57
N GLU A 94 -4.10 8.31 -14.79
CA GLU A 94 -4.75 7.06 -15.19
C GLU A 94 -4.31 5.87 -14.32
N ASN A 95 -5.12 4.82 -14.33
CA ASN A 95 -4.89 3.58 -13.58
C ASN A 95 -3.58 2.91 -14.01
N LEU A 96 -2.57 2.93 -13.14
CA LEU A 96 -1.25 2.37 -13.43
C LEU A 96 -1.28 0.87 -13.76
N PHE A 97 -2.28 0.14 -13.26
CA PHE A 97 -2.46 -1.29 -13.54
C PHE A 97 -3.10 -1.57 -14.90
N GLN A 98 -3.50 -0.53 -15.64
CA GLN A 98 -4.02 -0.65 -17.00
C GLN A 98 -2.90 -0.64 -18.04
N GLY A 99 -1.72 -0.09 -17.70
CA GLY A 99 -0.60 0.11 -18.60
C GLY A 99 -0.63 1.47 -19.30
N ASP A 100 0.31 1.70 -20.20
CA ASP A 100 0.42 2.96 -20.94
C ASP A 100 -0.50 2.91 -22.18
N TRP A 101 -1.19 4.01 -22.47
CA TRP A 101 -2.01 4.14 -23.67
C TRP A 101 -1.13 4.09 -24.93
N ASN A 102 -1.48 3.22 -25.88
CA ASN A 102 -0.78 3.05 -27.14
C ASN A 102 -1.63 3.58 -28.31
N GLU A 103 -1.30 4.79 -28.77
CA GLU A 103 -2.03 5.46 -29.86
C GLU A 103 -2.03 4.68 -31.18
N GLU A 104 -1.00 3.87 -31.46
CA GLU A 104 -0.93 3.09 -32.70
C GLU A 104 -1.88 1.89 -32.70
N LYS A 105 -2.13 1.33 -31.52
CA LYS A 105 -3.04 0.20 -31.32
C LYS A 105 -4.47 0.61 -30.96
N ASP A 106 -4.66 1.88 -30.58
CA ASP A 106 -5.90 2.39 -29.98
C ASP A 106 -6.32 1.54 -28.77
N ASP A 107 -5.33 1.12 -27.97
CA ASP A 107 -5.49 0.24 -26.81
C ASP A 107 -4.36 0.47 -25.79
N TYR A 108 -4.48 -0.11 -24.59
CA TYR A 108 -3.45 -0.06 -23.55
C TYR A 108 -2.42 -1.19 -23.72
N ASP A 109 -1.14 -0.87 -23.60
CA ASP A 109 -0.09 -1.88 -23.48
C ASP A 109 -0.16 -2.59 -22.12
N ALA A 110 0.47 -3.76 -22.02
CA ALA A 110 0.58 -4.45 -20.72
C ALA A 110 1.31 -3.57 -19.70
N PRO A 111 0.89 -3.56 -18.42
CA PRO A 111 1.58 -2.83 -17.36
C PRO A 111 3.06 -3.22 -17.27
N ASP A 112 3.93 -2.22 -17.13
CA ASP A 112 5.34 -2.45 -16.86
C ASP A 112 5.54 -2.88 -15.41
N TRP A 113 5.42 -4.19 -15.17
CA TRP A 113 5.57 -4.83 -13.87
C TRP A 113 6.92 -4.57 -13.19
N SER A 114 7.96 -4.15 -13.93
CA SER A 114 9.27 -3.81 -13.35
C SER A 114 9.22 -2.54 -12.48
N LYS A 115 8.19 -1.69 -12.66
CA LYS A 115 7.96 -0.49 -11.86
C LYS A 115 7.21 -0.78 -10.55
N PHE A 116 6.63 -1.96 -10.41
CA PHE A 116 5.83 -2.37 -9.26
C PHE A 116 6.66 -3.22 -8.30
N TYR A 117 6.31 -3.20 -7.01
CA TYR A 117 7.05 -3.96 -5.99
C TYR A 117 6.12 -4.55 -4.93
N SER A 118 6.48 -5.75 -4.47
CA SER A 118 5.76 -6.46 -3.41
C SER A 118 6.05 -5.84 -2.06
N VAL A 119 5.00 -5.48 -1.31
CA VAL A 119 5.10 -4.87 0.03
C VAL A 119 6.02 -5.70 0.93
N TYR A 120 5.78 -7.01 1.01
CA TYR A 120 6.48 -7.86 1.95
C TYR A 120 7.88 -8.27 1.49
N SER A 121 8.10 -8.42 0.19
CA SER A 121 9.45 -8.66 -0.34
C SER A 121 10.34 -7.43 -0.10
N SER A 122 9.83 -6.21 -0.34
CA SER A 122 10.58 -4.98 -0.09
C SER A 122 10.97 -4.78 1.38
N LEU A 123 10.15 -5.27 2.32
CA LEU A 123 10.48 -5.23 3.75
C LEU A 123 11.53 -6.27 4.17
N MET A 124 11.67 -7.37 3.41
CA MET A 124 12.67 -8.42 3.68
C MET A 124 14.02 -8.12 3.03
N GLU A 125 14.05 -7.48 1.85
CA GLU A 125 15.30 -7.09 1.17
C GLU A 125 16.11 -6.04 1.95
N GLU A 126 15.45 -5.28 2.82
CA GLU A 126 16.13 -4.35 3.72
C GLU A 126 16.57 -5.01 5.05
N ALA A 127 16.37 -6.32 5.28
CA ALA A 127 16.70 -6.99 6.56
C ALA A 127 18.21 -7.11 6.83
#